data_AF-A0A8K0CJ13-F1
#
_entry.id   AF-A0A8K0CJ13-F1
#
_cell.length_a   1.000
_cell.length_b   1.000
_cell.length_c   1.000
_cell.angle_alpha   90.00
_cell.angle_beta   90.00
_cell.angle_gamma   90.00
#
_symmetry.space_group_name_H-M   'P 1'
#
loop_
_entity.id
_entity.type
_entity.pdbx_description
1 polymer ?
#
loop_
_entity_poly.entity_id
_entity_poly.type
_entity_poly.pdbx_seq_one_letter_code
_entity_poly.pdbx_strand_id
1 'polypeptide(L)'
;MAYAVVALFYITNPFLLGNRTLPFECYLFSVNITKSPTYEILYVYQAIGTTIGCIVSMGFDILFVCFIWRIVWELKFIKEGFSNVYVNLFTLEDDEDSIKELKVLIRHHDDVLSTPYHFSLTFMYTVYLVVFTGHVGLYCFAGSYIVSESESVAYAIYETNWWTKTQPNLRRGMVLSILRSQHCAKLTAGSMFSLDLKSFTGILKTSLSFFTVIRSVYFNRNTQTE
;
A
#
# COMPACT_ATOMS: atom_id res chain seq x y z
N MET A 1 -1.96 15.96 -1.57
CA MET A 1 -2.99 17.03 -1.46
C MET A 1 -4.37 16.46 -1.10
N ALA A 2 -4.98 15.59 -1.92
CA ALA A 2 -6.32 15.06 -1.66
C ALA A 2 -6.46 14.34 -0.30
N TYR A 3 -5.53 13.45 0.06
CA TYR A 3 -5.57 12.72 1.34
C TYR A 3 -5.48 13.63 2.57
N ALA A 4 -4.70 14.72 2.50
CA ALA A 4 -4.59 15.70 3.58
C ALA A 4 -5.92 16.46 3.80
N VAL A 5 -6.58 16.85 2.71
CA VAL A 5 -7.87 17.55 2.76
C VAL A 5 -8.97 16.63 3.28
N VAL A 6 -8.98 15.38 2.85
CA VAL A 6 -9.91 14.36 3.36
C VAL A 6 -9.68 14.15 4.86
N ALA A 7 -8.44 13.98 5.30
CA ALA A 7 -8.11 13.82 6.72
C ALA A 7 -8.51 15.04 7.57
N LEU A 8 -8.22 16.26 7.09
CA LEU A 8 -8.63 17.50 7.74
C LEU A 8 -10.16 17.60 7.83
N PHE A 9 -10.87 17.27 6.76
CA PHE A 9 -12.33 17.23 6.76
C PHE A 9 -12.86 16.21 7.77
N TYR A 10 -12.32 14.99 7.80
CA TYR A 10 -12.72 13.95 8.76
C TYR A 10 -12.48 14.34 10.22
N ILE A 11 -11.35 14.99 10.52
CA ILE A 11 -11.00 15.43 11.88
C ILE A 11 -11.87 16.61 12.33
N THR A 12 -12.20 17.53 11.41
CA THR A 12 -12.98 18.74 11.71
C THR A 12 -14.50 18.52 11.67
N ASN A 13 -14.99 17.49 10.99
CA ASN A 13 -16.40 17.15 10.88
C ASN A 13 -17.16 17.08 12.23
N PRO A 14 -16.66 16.40 13.27
CA PRO A 14 -17.35 16.38 14.57
C PRO A 14 -17.39 17.75 15.26
N PHE A 15 -16.44 18.64 14.96
CA PHE A 15 -16.43 20.01 15.49
C PHE A 15 -17.46 20.90 14.77
N LEU A 16 -17.64 20.70 13.46
CA LEU A 16 -18.60 21.45 12.64
C LEU A 16 -20.06 21.06 12.91
N LEU A 17 -20.32 19.79 13.22
CA LEU A 17 -21.68 19.27 13.47
C LEU A 17 -22.18 19.52 14.90
N GLY A 18 -21.34 20.00 15.82
CA GLY A 18 -21.71 20.30 17.21
C GLY A 18 -22.15 19.08 18.05
N ASN A 19 -22.09 17.89 17.48
CA ASN A 19 -22.45 16.62 18.11
C ASN A 19 -21.18 15.84 18.50
N ARG A 20 -21.19 15.19 19.67
CA ARG A 20 -20.12 14.26 20.12
C ARG A 20 -20.18 12.94 19.36
N THR A 21 -20.02 13.00 18.04
CA THR A 21 -19.83 11.84 17.18
C THR A 21 -18.34 11.59 17.00
N LEU A 22 -17.95 10.33 16.85
CA LEU A 22 -16.57 9.97 16.55
C LEU A 22 -16.34 10.00 15.03
N PRO A 23 -15.11 10.31 14.57
CA PRO A 23 -14.74 10.22 13.16
C PRO A 23 -15.05 8.86 12.53
N PHE A 24 -14.89 7.78 13.31
CA PHE A 24 -15.36 6.44 12.95
C PHE A 24 -16.33 5.93 14.01
N GLU A 25 -17.51 5.46 13.58
CA GLU A 25 -18.48 4.80 14.46
C GLU A 25 -17.90 3.49 15.01
N CYS A 26 -17.34 3.55 16.22
CA CYS A 26 -16.91 2.39 16.98
C CYS A 26 -17.89 2.18 18.14
N TYR A 27 -18.62 1.07 18.12
CA TYR A 27 -19.53 0.70 19.21
C TYR A 27 -18.78 -0.17 20.22
N LEU A 28 -18.32 0.45 21.30
CA LEU A 28 -17.75 -0.26 22.45
C LEU A 28 -18.88 -0.67 23.42
N PHE A 29 -19.21 -1.96 23.47
CA PHE A 29 -20.38 -2.49 24.20
C PHE A 29 -20.42 -2.16 25.71
N SER A 30 -19.27 -1.90 26.35
CA SER A 30 -19.16 -1.75 27.81
C SER A 30 -18.93 -0.30 28.29
N VAL A 31 -18.70 0.66 27.38
CA VAL A 31 -18.28 2.02 27.77
C VAL A 31 -19.20 3.07 27.17
N ASN A 32 -19.63 4.02 28.00
CA ASN A 32 -20.49 5.11 27.57
C ASN A 32 -19.66 6.14 26.80
N ILE A 33 -19.60 6.00 25.47
CA ILE A 33 -18.72 6.72 24.54
C ILE A 33 -18.94 8.25 24.57
N THR A 34 -20.10 8.71 25.05
CA THR A 34 -20.49 10.14 25.10
C THR A 34 -20.05 10.86 26.38
N LYS A 35 -19.51 10.14 27.37
CA LYS A 35 -19.08 10.69 28.66
C LYS A 35 -17.58 11.09 28.61
N SER A 36 -17.26 12.31 29.04
CA SER A 36 -15.86 12.73 29.27
C SER A 36 -15.33 11.97 30.49
N PRO A 37 -14.12 11.36 30.46
CA PRO A 37 -12.97 11.58 29.54
C PRO A 37 -12.78 10.56 28.40
N THR A 38 -13.60 9.49 28.32
CA THR A 38 -13.37 8.39 27.36
C THR A 38 -13.50 8.84 25.90
N TYR A 39 -14.43 9.75 25.61
CA TYR A 39 -14.61 10.33 24.28
C TYR A 39 -13.33 11.00 23.75
N GLU A 40 -12.68 11.81 24.59
CA GLU A 40 -11.50 12.60 24.20
C GLU A 40 -10.31 11.70 23.88
N ILE A 41 -10.10 10.65 24.68
CA ILE A 41 -9.02 9.67 24.47
C ILE A 41 -9.23 8.91 23.16
N LEU A 42 -10.45 8.44 22.88
CA LEU A 42 -10.75 7.71 21.65
C LEU A 42 -10.61 8.61 20.41
N TYR A 43 -11.04 9.87 20.53
CA TYR A 43 -10.90 10.87 19.47
C TYR A 43 -9.42 11.12 19.14
N VAL A 44 -8.57 11.34 20.15
CA VAL A 44 -7.12 11.51 19.97
C VAL A 44 -6.50 10.27 19.33
N TYR A 45 -6.88 9.07 19.78
CA TYR A 45 -6.39 7.82 19.19
C TYR A 45 -6.75 7.69 17.70
N GLN A 46 -8.01 7.96 17.33
CA GLN A 46 -8.44 7.92 15.92
C GLN A 46 -7.78 9.03 15.07
N ALA A 47 -7.56 10.22 15.64
CA ALA A 47 -6.85 11.31 14.96
C ALA A 47 -5.37 10.96 14.71
N ILE A 48 -4.69 10.33 15.66
CA ILE A 48 -3.32 9.84 15.48
C ILE A 48 -3.29 8.72 14.42
N GLY A 49 -4.21 7.76 14.49
CA GLY A 49 -4.28 6.67 13.52
C GLY A 49 -4.50 7.15 12.08
N THR A 50 -5.42 8.10 11.88
CA THR A 50 -5.70 8.69 10.55
C THR A 50 -4.54 9.51 10.01
N THR A 51 -3.89 10.31 10.86
CA THR A 51 -2.72 11.11 10.44
C THR A 51 -1.55 10.22 10.03
N ILE A 52 -1.25 9.15 10.79
CA ILE A 52 -0.24 8.15 10.42
C ILE A 52 -0.59 7.49 9.09
N GLY A 53 -1.84 7.05 8.90
CA GLY A 53 -2.28 6.45 7.63
C GLY A 53 -2.11 7.37 6.42
N CYS A 54 -2.35 8.68 6.60
CA CYS A 54 -2.14 9.68 5.55
C CYS A 54 -0.65 9.87 5.23
N ILE A 55 0.23 9.84 6.23
CA ILE A 55 1.68 9.95 6.01
C ILE A 55 2.19 8.73 5.23
N VAL A 56 1.75 7.51 5.59
CA VAL A 56 2.17 6.28 4.91
C VAL A 56 1.71 6.26 3.46
N SER A 57 0.46 6.65 3.19
CA SER A 57 -0.07 6.72 1.82
C SER A 57 0.63 7.79 0.97
N MET A 58 0.91 8.97 1.53
CA MET A 58 1.71 9.98 0.83
C MET A 58 3.13 9.52 0.55
N GLY A 59 3.76 8.77 1.48
CA GLY A 59 5.11 8.23 1.28
C GLY A 59 5.20 7.34 0.03
N PHE A 60 4.17 6.52 -0.21
CA PHE A 60 4.09 5.67 -1.40
C PHE A 60 3.98 6.50 -2.70
N ASP A 61 3.11 7.51 -2.72
CA ASP A 61 2.95 8.40 -3.88
C ASP A 61 4.25 9.19 -4.19
N ILE A 62 4.94 9.67 -3.14
CA ILE A 62 6.19 10.41 -3.28
C ILE A 62 7.27 9.54 -3.93
N LEU A 63 7.41 8.27 -3.49
CA LEU A 63 8.37 7.34 -4.09
C LEU A 63 8.10 7.13 -5.59
N PHE A 64 6.83 7.03 -5.98
CA PHE A 64 6.43 6.90 -7.38
C PHE A 64 6.76 8.14 -8.21
N VAL A 65 6.49 9.34 -7.68
CA VAL A 65 6.84 10.60 -8.36
C VAL A 65 8.35 10.78 -8.45
N CYS A 66 9.11 10.46 -7.40
CA CYS A 66 10.56 10.48 -7.41
C CYS A 66 11.15 9.57 -8.50
N PHE A 67 10.53 8.40 -8.72
CA PHE A 67 10.92 7.48 -9.79
C PHE A 67 10.75 8.11 -11.17
N ILE A 68 9.57 8.67 -11.46
CA ILE A 68 9.30 9.35 -12.73
C ILE A 68 10.26 10.53 -12.92
N TRP A 69 10.45 11.34 -11.88
CA TRP A 69 11.31 12.52 -11.94
C TRP A 69 12.76 12.15 -12.21
N ARG A 70 13.25 11.05 -11.62
CA ARG A 70 14.61 10.57 -11.85
C ARG A 70 14.82 10.16 -13.31
N ILE A 71 13.88 9.41 -13.90
CA ILE A 71 13.94 9.02 -15.32
C ILE A 71 13.95 10.26 -16.22
N VAL A 72 13.07 11.24 -15.96
CA VAL A 72 13.00 12.47 -16.76
C VAL A 72 14.28 13.30 -16.64
N TRP A 73 14.83 13.40 -15.43
CA TRP A 73 16.07 14.13 -15.18
C TRP A 73 17.24 13.53 -15.97
N GLU A 74 17.35 12.21 -15.97
CA GLU A 74 18.42 11.48 -16.66
C GLU A 74 18.37 11.70 -18.18
N LEU A 75 17.18 11.66 -18.78
CA LEU A 75 16.99 11.98 -20.20
C LEU A 75 17.35 13.43 -20.53
N LYS A 76 17.02 14.37 -19.64
CA LYS A 76 17.39 15.79 -19.83
C LYS A 76 18.89 16.01 -19.75
N PHE A 77 19.56 15.37 -18.79
CA PHE A 77 21.00 15.48 -18.62
C PHE A 77 21.75 15.04 -19.89
N ILE A 78 21.34 13.90 -20.47
CA ILE A 78 21.89 13.40 -21.74
C ILE A 78 21.68 14.41 -22.87
N LYS A 79 20.45 14.94 -23.01
CA LYS A 79 20.13 15.92 -24.05
C LYS A 79 20.97 17.19 -23.95
N GLU A 80 21.15 17.71 -22.73
CA GLU A 80 21.95 18.91 -22.48
C GLU A 80 23.41 18.67 -22.87
N GLY A 81 23.96 17.50 -22.53
CA GLY A 81 25.31 17.09 -22.92
C GLY A 81 25.53 17.09 -24.43
N PHE A 82 24.59 16.53 -25.21
CA PHE A 82 24.66 16.55 -26.67
C PHE A 82 24.55 17.96 -27.26
N SER A 83 23.68 18.81 -26.69
CA SER A 83 23.54 20.20 -27.14
C SER A 83 24.81 21.01 -26.90
N ASN A 84 25.50 20.79 -25.78
CA ASN A 84 26.71 21.52 -25.43
C ASN A 84 27.89 21.14 -26.34
N VAL A 85 28.05 19.84 -26.63
CA VAL A 85 29.06 19.35 -27.57
C VAL A 85 28.80 19.86 -28.99
N TYR A 86 27.54 19.92 -29.43
CA TYR A 86 27.18 20.48 -30.74
C TYR A 86 27.58 21.96 -30.86
N VAL A 87 27.41 22.76 -29.80
CA VAL A 87 27.79 24.18 -29.78
C VAL A 87 29.31 24.36 -29.81
N ASN A 88 30.07 23.59 -29.02
CA ASN A 88 31.54 23.64 -29.02
C ASN A 88 32.12 23.29 -30.41
N LEU A 89 31.52 22.32 -31.10
CA LEU A 89 31.90 21.92 -32.47
C LEU A 89 31.73 23.05 -33.51
N PHE A 90 30.85 24.03 -33.24
CA PHE A 90 30.57 25.13 -34.16
C PHE A 90 31.50 26.35 -33.97
N THR A 91 32.13 26.50 -32.80
CA THR A 91 32.84 27.73 -32.39
C THR A 91 34.34 27.82 -32.71
N LEU A 92 34.93 26.89 -33.47
CA LEU A 92 36.34 26.89 -33.92
C LEU A 92 37.37 26.48 -32.84
N GLU A 93 37.31 25.24 -32.37
CA GLU A 93 38.42 24.58 -31.67
C GLU A 93 38.70 23.23 -32.33
N ASP A 94 39.99 22.88 -32.41
CA ASP A 94 40.59 21.77 -33.15
C ASP A 94 39.67 20.54 -33.33
N ASP A 95 39.51 20.08 -34.56
CA ASP A 95 38.58 18.99 -34.95
C ASP A 95 38.84 17.70 -34.14
N GLU A 96 40.08 17.52 -33.68
CA GLU A 96 40.53 16.38 -32.89
C GLU A 96 40.07 16.40 -31.41
N ASP A 97 39.95 17.58 -30.79
CA ASP A 97 39.50 17.74 -29.40
C ASP A 97 37.98 17.61 -29.28
N SER A 98 37.24 18.15 -30.26
CA SER A 98 35.78 17.99 -30.35
C SER A 98 35.34 16.53 -30.54
N ILE A 99 36.07 15.76 -31.37
CA ILE A 99 35.82 14.32 -31.56
C ILE A 99 36.15 13.51 -30.29
N LYS A 100 37.15 13.96 -29.50
CA LYS A 100 37.46 13.37 -28.19
C LYS A 100 36.33 13.60 -27.19
N GLU A 101 35.82 14.82 -27.07
CA GLU A 101 34.67 15.13 -26.20
C GLU A 101 33.43 14.34 -26.61
N LEU A 102 33.13 14.26 -27.90
CA LEU A 102 32.01 13.47 -28.41
C LEU A 102 32.16 11.98 -28.07
N LYS A 103 33.36 11.41 -28.22
CA LYS A 103 33.64 10.02 -27.82
C LYS A 103 33.50 9.81 -26.32
N VAL A 104 33.93 10.77 -25.50
CA VAL A 104 33.75 10.70 -24.04
C VAL A 104 32.27 10.77 -23.68
N LEU A 105 31.49 11.63 -24.33
CA LEU A 105 30.05 11.75 -24.12
C LEU A 105 29.29 10.49 -24.53
N ILE A 106 29.63 9.89 -25.68
CA ILE A 106 29.05 8.62 -26.13
C ILE A 106 29.42 7.49 -25.17
N ARG A 107 30.66 7.46 -24.69
CA ARG A 107 31.13 6.44 -23.73
C ARG A 107 30.48 6.63 -22.36
N HIS A 108 30.23 7.88 -21.95
CA HIS A 108 29.51 8.19 -20.72
C HIS A 108 28.01 7.89 -20.85
N HIS A 109 27.42 8.11 -22.02
CA HIS A 109 26.05 7.69 -22.33
C HIS A 109 25.92 6.16 -22.23
N ASP A 110 26.83 5.41 -22.84
CA ASP A 110 26.89 3.95 -22.72
C ASP A 110 27.10 3.50 -21.26
N ASP A 111 28.01 4.13 -20.52
CA ASP A 111 28.34 3.73 -19.15
C ASP A 111 27.21 4.09 -18.16
N VAL A 112 26.56 5.23 -18.33
CA VAL A 112 25.35 5.62 -17.60
C VAL A 112 24.21 4.63 -17.86
N LEU A 113 24.04 4.19 -19.11
CA LEU A 113 23.05 3.17 -19.48
C LEU A 113 23.42 1.76 -18.96
N SER A 114 24.71 1.38 -18.91
CA SER A 114 25.09 -0.02 -18.66
C SER A 114 25.27 -0.37 -17.17
N THR A 115 25.71 0.55 -16.32
CA THR A 115 26.31 0.15 -15.03
C THR A 115 25.64 0.73 -13.78
N PRO A 116 25.47 2.06 -13.62
CA PRO A 116 24.82 2.67 -12.46
C PRO A 116 23.28 2.73 -12.57
N TYR A 117 22.73 2.74 -13.79
CA TYR A 117 21.28 2.73 -14.04
C TYR A 117 20.64 1.41 -13.59
N HIS A 118 21.22 0.29 -14.00
CA HIS A 118 20.73 -1.04 -13.61
C HIS A 118 20.71 -1.23 -12.09
N PHE A 119 21.77 -0.83 -11.38
CA PHE A 119 21.83 -0.94 -9.93
C PHE A 119 20.79 -0.05 -9.24
N SER A 120 20.73 1.23 -9.63
CA SER A 120 19.85 2.21 -9.00
C SER A 120 18.36 1.96 -9.29
N LEU A 121 18.03 1.43 -10.48
CA LEU A 121 16.67 1.07 -10.87
C LEU A 121 16.21 -0.20 -10.16
N THR A 122 17.07 -1.24 -10.13
CA THR A 122 16.77 -2.52 -9.46
C THR A 122 16.57 -2.31 -7.96
N PHE A 123 17.39 -1.47 -7.32
CA PHE A 123 17.23 -1.13 -5.91
C PHE A 123 15.88 -0.42 -5.65
N MET A 124 15.50 0.57 -6.47
CA MET A 124 14.23 1.27 -6.27
C MET A 124 13.01 0.38 -6.55
N TYR A 125 13.07 -0.46 -7.58
CA TYR A 125 11.99 -1.40 -7.91
C TYR A 125 11.77 -2.44 -6.80
N THR A 126 12.86 -2.98 -6.23
CA THR A 126 12.76 -3.93 -5.12
C THR A 126 12.15 -3.30 -3.86
N VAL A 127 12.57 -2.08 -3.50
CA VAL A 127 11.97 -1.33 -2.39
C VAL A 127 10.47 -1.10 -2.61
N TYR A 128 10.07 -0.67 -3.81
CA TYR A 128 8.65 -0.45 -4.13
C TYR A 128 7.81 -1.73 -4.00
N LEU A 129 8.29 -2.85 -4.56
CA LEU A 129 7.58 -4.13 -4.47
C LEU A 129 7.42 -4.62 -3.03
N VAL A 130 8.45 -4.47 -2.20
CA VAL A 130 8.40 -4.88 -0.78
C VAL A 130 7.38 -4.04 -0.02
N VAL A 131 7.41 -2.72 -0.19
CA VAL A 131 6.47 -1.80 0.47
C VAL A 131 5.02 -2.08 0.03
N PHE A 132 4.79 -2.21 -1.28
CA PHE A 132 3.45 -2.49 -1.81
C PHE A 132 2.89 -3.82 -1.29
N THR A 133 3.71 -4.88 -1.33
CA THR A 133 3.32 -6.20 -0.84
C THR A 133 3.01 -6.18 0.66
N GLY A 134 3.81 -5.46 1.45
CA GLY A 134 3.55 -5.27 2.87
C GLY A 134 2.23 -4.54 3.14
N HIS A 135 1.92 -3.52 2.35
CA HIS A 135 0.68 -2.75 2.48
C HIS A 135 -0.56 -3.62 2.18
N VAL A 136 -0.53 -4.38 1.08
CA VAL A 136 -1.58 -5.35 0.75
C VAL A 136 -1.70 -6.44 1.81
N GLY A 137 -0.57 -6.91 2.35
CA GLY A 137 -0.54 -7.88 3.45
C GLY A 137 -1.25 -7.37 4.71
N LEU A 138 -1.04 -6.11 5.08
CA LEU A 138 -1.73 -5.48 6.22
C LEU A 138 -3.25 -5.42 6.02
N TYR A 139 -3.72 -5.07 4.83
CA TYR A 139 -5.16 -5.07 4.53
C TYR A 139 -5.76 -6.48 4.61
N CYS A 140 -5.07 -7.49 4.07
CA CYS A 140 -5.51 -8.88 4.17
C CYS A 140 -5.51 -9.38 5.62
N PHE A 141 -4.53 -8.98 6.44
CA PHE A 141 -4.49 -9.30 7.86
C PHE A 141 -5.67 -8.68 8.62
N ALA A 142 -5.96 -7.40 8.38
CA ALA A 142 -7.13 -6.75 8.97
C ALA A 142 -8.45 -7.42 8.55
N GLY A 143 -8.56 -7.81 7.27
CA GLY A 143 -9.71 -8.57 6.76
C GLY A 143 -9.90 -9.92 7.45
N SER A 144 -8.82 -10.70 7.59
CA SER A 144 -8.83 -11.97 8.34
C SER A 144 -9.19 -11.77 9.81
N TYR A 145 -8.69 -10.70 10.44
CA TYR A 145 -8.98 -10.41 11.83
C TYR A 145 -10.47 -10.12 12.05
N ILE A 146 -11.09 -9.33 11.17
CA ILE A 146 -12.55 -9.07 11.20
C ILE A 146 -13.34 -10.38 11.06
N VAL A 147 -12.92 -11.26 10.15
CA VAL A 147 -13.56 -12.56 9.96
C VAL A 147 -13.49 -13.41 11.24
N SER A 148 -12.32 -13.48 11.86
CA SER A 148 -12.09 -14.23 13.11
C SER A 148 -12.90 -13.66 14.27
N GLU A 149 -12.93 -12.34 14.44
CA GLU A 149 -13.71 -11.70 15.51
C GLU A 149 -15.22 -11.82 15.27
N SER A 150 -15.67 -11.81 14.02
CA SER A 150 -17.08 -12.07 13.71
C SER A 150 -17.52 -13.48 14.12
N GLU A 151 -16.63 -14.47 14.06
CA GLU A 151 -16.88 -15.85 14.49
C GLU A 151 -16.81 -15.99 16.02
N SER A 152 -15.88 -15.28 16.67
CA SER A 152 -15.72 -15.27 18.13
C SER A 152 -16.99 -14.80 18.85
N VAL A 153 -17.73 -13.85 18.27
CA VAL A 153 -19.02 -13.38 18.80
C VAL A 153 -20.05 -14.52 18.90
N ALA A 154 -20.14 -15.40 17.90
CA ALA A 154 -21.05 -16.54 17.91
C ALA A 154 -20.71 -17.49 19.06
N TYR A 155 -19.41 -17.75 19.24
CA TYR A 155 -18.86 -18.62 20.27
C TYR A 155 -19.11 -18.05 21.68
N ALA A 156 -18.88 -16.75 21.87
CA ALA A 156 -19.17 -16.06 23.13
C ALA A 156 -20.66 -16.15 23.53
N ILE A 157 -21.58 -15.99 22.57
CA ILE A 157 -23.03 -16.16 22.85
C ILE A 157 -23.32 -17.63 23.22
N TYR A 158 -22.71 -18.59 22.53
CA TYR A 158 -22.88 -20.01 22.84
C TYR A 158 -22.46 -20.35 24.28
N GLU A 159 -21.37 -19.78 24.78
CA GLU A 159 -20.87 -20.02 26.14
C GLU A 159 -21.73 -19.42 27.27
N THR A 160 -22.66 -18.51 26.98
CA THR A 160 -23.44 -17.80 28.02
C THR A 160 -24.54 -18.61 28.73
N ASN A 161 -24.56 -19.95 28.59
CA ASN A 161 -25.59 -20.84 29.16
C ASN A 161 -27.03 -20.33 28.88
N TRP A 162 -27.26 -19.79 27.69
CA TRP A 162 -28.49 -19.11 27.30
C TRP A 162 -29.73 -20.01 27.37
N TRP A 163 -29.55 -21.32 27.18
CA TRP A 163 -30.58 -22.34 27.30
C TRP A 163 -31.14 -22.50 28.72
N THR A 164 -30.49 -21.91 29.74
CA THR A 164 -30.96 -21.94 31.14
C THR A 164 -31.91 -20.77 31.45
N LYS A 165 -31.95 -19.72 30.62
CA LYS A 165 -32.77 -18.52 30.89
C LYS A 165 -34.25 -18.77 30.64
N THR A 166 -35.14 -18.40 31.56
CA THR A 166 -36.58 -18.70 31.46
C THR A 166 -37.33 -17.84 30.42
N GLN A 167 -36.75 -16.73 29.97
CA GLN A 167 -37.41 -15.80 29.05
C GLN A 167 -37.34 -16.29 27.59
N PRO A 168 -38.47 -16.63 26.94
CA PRO A 168 -38.48 -17.19 25.58
C PRO A 168 -38.02 -16.18 24.51
N ASN A 169 -38.31 -14.90 24.71
CA ASN A 169 -37.89 -13.84 23.78
C ASN A 169 -36.37 -13.67 23.76
N LEU A 170 -35.71 -13.79 24.92
CA LEU A 170 -34.26 -13.69 25.04
C LEU A 170 -33.56 -14.88 24.37
N ARG A 171 -34.05 -16.10 24.57
CA ARG A 171 -33.53 -17.30 23.89
C ARG A 171 -33.64 -17.19 22.37
N ARG A 172 -34.81 -16.79 21.86
CA ARG A 172 -35.00 -16.58 20.42
C ARG A 172 -34.06 -15.52 19.87
N GLY A 173 -33.89 -14.39 20.58
CA GLY A 173 -32.95 -13.34 20.19
C GLY A 173 -31.49 -13.81 20.14
N MET A 174 -31.05 -14.62 21.10
CA MET A 174 -29.70 -15.18 21.13
C MET A 174 -29.47 -16.19 19.98
N VAL A 175 -30.43 -17.08 19.70
CA VAL A 175 -30.35 -18.00 18.56
C VAL A 175 -30.29 -17.26 17.22
N LEU A 176 -31.12 -16.22 17.05
CA LEU A 176 -31.09 -15.36 15.86
C LEU A 176 -29.75 -14.62 15.72
N SER A 177 -29.15 -14.21 16.84
CA SER A 177 -27.84 -13.55 16.86
C SER A 177 -26.72 -14.52 16.43
N ILE A 178 -26.76 -15.77 16.91
CA ILE A 178 -25.84 -16.84 16.48
C ILE A 178 -26.00 -17.11 14.97
N LEU A 179 -27.25 -17.29 14.50
CA LEU A 179 -27.54 -17.51 13.07
C LEU A 179 -27.05 -16.34 12.20
N ARG A 180 -27.21 -15.11 12.66
CA ARG A 180 -26.73 -13.92 11.93
C ARG A 180 -25.20 -13.84 11.93
N SER A 181 -24.52 -14.18 13.03
CA SER A 181 -23.05 -14.18 13.10
C SER A 181 -22.38 -15.22 12.20
N GLN A 182 -23.09 -16.27 11.79
CA GLN A 182 -22.61 -17.22 10.77
C GLN A 182 -22.49 -16.59 9.38
N HIS A 183 -23.20 -15.50 9.11
CA HIS A 183 -23.01 -14.70 7.91
C HIS A 183 -21.82 -13.74 8.11
N CYS A 184 -20.62 -14.32 8.08
CA CYS A 184 -19.36 -13.62 8.35
C CYS A 184 -19.20 -12.36 7.46
N ALA A 185 -18.74 -11.26 8.06
CA ALA A 185 -18.43 -10.01 7.39
C ALA A 185 -17.17 -10.17 6.52
N LYS A 186 -17.32 -10.84 5.37
CA LYS A 186 -16.25 -11.01 4.40
C LYS A 186 -16.04 -9.70 3.64
N LEU A 187 -14.93 -9.03 3.91
CA LEU A 187 -14.50 -7.90 3.09
C LEU A 187 -14.11 -8.44 1.70
N THR A 188 -14.89 -8.07 0.70
CA THR A 188 -14.64 -8.41 -0.71
C THR A 188 -14.21 -7.15 -1.46
N ALA A 189 -13.02 -7.18 -2.05
CA ALA A 189 -12.57 -6.16 -2.99
C ALA A 189 -13.32 -6.34 -4.31
N GLY A 190 -14.24 -5.41 -4.61
CA GLY A 190 -14.98 -5.36 -5.88
C GLY A 190 -15.80 -6.60 -6.20
N SER A 191 -16.24 -7.37 -5.19
CA SER A 191 -16.92 -8.68 -5.35
C SER A 191 -16.08 -9.81 -5.96
N MET A 192 -14.82 -9.57 -6.36
CA MET A 192 -13.99 -10.56 -7.04
C MET A 192 -13.00 -11.26 -6.11
N PHE A 193 -12.49 -10.56 -5.09
CA PHE A 193 -11.47 -11.09 -4.19
C PHE A 193 -11.83 -10.90 -2.73
N SER A 194 -11.89 -11.98 -1.96
CA SER A 194 -11.99 -11.91 -0.51
C SER A 194 -10.65 -11.48 0.08
N LEU A 195 -10.64 -10.38 0.84
CA LEU A 195 -9.49 -9.89 1.59
C LEU A 195 -9.26 -10.81 2.80
N ASP A 196 -8.49 -11.88 2.58
CA ASP A 196 -8.12 -12.86 3.60
C ASP A 196 -6.66 -13.29 3.38
N LEU A 197 -5.98 -13.68 4.45
CA LEU A 197 -4.57 -14.11 4.45
C LEU A 197 -4.35 -15.33 3.54
N LYS A 198 -5.37 -16.19 3.38
CA LYS A 198 -5.35 -17.31 2.43
C LYS A 198 -5.23 -16.82 0.99
N SER A 199 -6.04 -15.84 0.59
CA SER A 199 -6.00 -15.21 -0.74
C SER A 199 -4.65 -14.52 -0.99
N PHE A 200 -4.13 -13.78 0.00
CA PHE A 200 -2.82 -13.14 -0.08
C PHE A 200 -1.68 -14.13 -0.32
N THR A 201 -1.67 -15.24 0.43
CA THR A 201 -0.70 -16.32 0.25
C THR A 201 -0.83 -16.95 -1.14
N GLY A 202 -2.04 -17.09 -1.65
CA GLY A 202 -2.30 -17.52 -3.03
C GLY A 202 -1.65 -16.59 -4.06
N ILE A 203 -1.87 -15.28 -3.92
CA ILE A 203 -1.29 -14.26 -4.81
C ILE A 203 0.25 -14.31 -4.78
N LEU A 204 0.85 -14.44 -3.59
CA LEU A 204 2.30 -14.56 -3.45
C LEU A 204 2.85 -15.82 -4.11
N LYS A 205 2.20 -16.98 -3.89
CA LYS A 205 2.59 -18.26 -4.51
C LYS A 205 2.52 -18.18 -6.03
N THR A 206 1.43 -17.65 -6.56
CA THR A 206 1.26 -17.46 -8.01
C THR A 206 2.31 -16.52 -8.58
N SER A 207 2.61 -15.41 -7.89
CA SER A 207 3.64 -14.45 -8.31
C SER A 207 5.05 -15.09 -8.34
N LEU A 208 5.40 -15.85 -7.30
CA LEU A 208 6.68 -16.59 -7.24
C LEU A 208 6.76 -17.70 -8.28
N SER A 209 5.64 -18.37 -8.57
CA SER A 209 5.54 -19.35 -9.64
C SER A 209 5.81 -18.72 -11.01
N PHE A 210 5.16 -17.58 -11.31
CA PHE A 210 5.42 -16.81 -12.53
C PHE A 210 6.88 -16.37 -12.62
N PHE A 211 7.46 -15.85 -11.53
CA PHE A 211 8.88 -15.47 -11.49
C PHE A 211 9.81 -16.66 -11.79
N THR A 212 9.53 -17.82 -11.19
CA THR A 212 10.32 -19.04 -11.40
C THR A 212 10.24 -19.52 -12.84
N VAL A 213 9.06 -19.47 -13.46
CA VAL A 213 8.85 -19.81 -14.88
C VAL A 213 9.67 -18.86 -15.78
N ILE A 214 9.57 -17.55 -15.58
CA ILE A 214 10.33 -16.57 -16.37
C ILE A 214 11.83 -16.82 -16.23
N ARG A 215 12.31 -17.05 -15.00
CA ARG A 215 13.72 -17.36 -14.73
C ARG A 215 14.16 -18.64 -15.45
N SER A 216 13.34 -19.70 -15.43
CA SER A 216 13.65 -20.95 -16.11
C SER A 216 13.70 -20.79 -17.63
N VAL A 217 12.77 -20.04 -18.22
CA VAL A 217 12.75 -19.76 -19.66
C VAL A 217 13.98 -18.94 -20.08
N TYR A 218 14.36 -17.94 -19.29
CA TYR A 218 15.55 -17.13 -19.55
C TYR A 218 16.84 -17.94 -19.43
N PHE A 219 16.96 -18.75 -18.37
CA PHE A 219 18.12 -19.62 -18.17
C PHE A 219 18.28 -20.64 -19.30
N ASN A 220 17.18 -21.29 -19.72
CA ASN A 220 17.21 -22.25 -20.83
C ASN A 220 17.60 -21.63 -22.17
N ARG A 221 17.30 -20.34 -22.40
CA ARG A 221 17.75 -19.64 -23.61
C ARG A 221 19.26 -19.46 -23.65
N ASN A 222 19.87 -19.10 -22.52
CA ASN A 222 21.32 -18.88 -22.47
C ASN A 222 22.12 -20.19 -22.65
N THR A 223 21.57 -21.33 -22.24
CA THR A 223 22.20 -22.66 -22.45
C THR A 223 22.07 -23.20 -23.87
N GLN A 224 21.22 -22.62 -24.73
CA GLN A 224 21.12 -23.00 -26.15
C GLN A 224 22.02 -22.16 -27.07
N THR A 225 22.61 -21.08 -26.54
CA THR A 225 23.50 -20.17 -27.26
C THR A 225 24.99 -20.44 -27.04
N GLU A 226 25.35 -21.34 -26.11
CA GLU A 226 26.69 -21.92 -25.96
C GLU A 226 26.79 -23.27 -26.69
#